data_AF-X0VIN9-F1
#
_entry.id   AF-X0VIN9-F1
#
_cell.length_a   1.000
_cell.length_b   1.000
_cell.length_c   1.000
_cell.angle_alpha   90.00
_cell.angle_beta   90.00
_cell.angle_gamma   90.00
#
_symmetry.space_group_name_H-M   'P 1'
#
loop_
_entity.id
_entity.type
_entity.pdbx_description
1 polymer ?
#
loop_
_entity_poly.entity_id
_entity_poly.type
_entity_poly.pdbx_seq_one_letter_code
_entity_poly.pdbx_strand_id
1 'polypeptide(L)'
;IQRRLETKYLDIATESLEEALAIARDTMIKKKGLSIGLLGNAADIVPQVAKMGIIPDIVTDQTSAHDELDGYVPNKMTYLEALALRKSDPVKYVKESFRSMAEHVNGILKLKEMGSICFDYGNNLRGQAKKAGVKNAFDYPGFVPAYIRPLFCEGKGPFRWVALSGDPEDIYKTDEKVKELFPDDKPLLRWIELAKEKVQFQGLPSRICWLGYTQRAKFGIALNQMVATGELSAPIVIGRDHLDCGSVASPYRETEAMKDGSDAVA
;
A
#
# COMPACT_ATOMS: atom_id res chain seq x y z
N ILE A 1 -12.12 -4.00 8.57
CA ILE A 1 -12.44 -2.59 8.87
C ILE A 1 -12.12 -2.26 10.32
N GLN A 2 -12.80 -2.88 11.30
CA GLN A 2 -12.62 -2.62 12.74
C GLN A 2 -11.15 -2.53 13.20
N ARG A 3 -10.31 -3.52 12.84
CA ARG A 3 -8.87 -3.50 13.16
C ARG A 3 -8.13 -2.23 12.70
N ARG A 4 -8.53 -1.62 11.58
CA ARG A 4 -7.91 -0.38 11.05
C ARG A 4 -8.39 0.86 11.80
N LEU A 5 -9.64 0.88 12.28
CA LEU A 5 -10.15 1.90 13.19
C LEU A 5 -9.38 1.86 14.53
N GLU A 6 -9.25 0.66 15.12
CA GLU A 6 -8.55 0.45 16.39
C GLU A 6 -7.07 0.87 16.35
N THR A 7 -6.42 0.70 15.21
CA THR A 7 -5.01 1.05 15.00
C THR A 7 -4.81 2.45 14.39
N LYS A 8 -5.89 3.23 14.27
CA LYS A 8 -5.89 4.60 13.72
C LYS A 8 -5.34 4.72 12.28
N TYR A 9 -5.43 3.65 11.51
CA TYR A 9 -5.17 3.66 10.06
C TYR A 9 -6.43 3.98 9.24
N LEU A 10 -7.57 4.14 9.91
CA LEU A 10 -8.86 4.49 9.33
C LEU A 10 -9.61 5.40 10.31
N ASP A 11 -10.25 6.46 9.83
CA ASP A 11 -10.95 7.43 10.69
C ASP A 11 -12.39 6.99 10.98
N ILE A 12 -13.15 6.65 9.94
CA ILE A 12 -14.56 6.25 10.06
C ILE A 12 -14.89 5.08 9.15
N ALA A 13 -16.05 4.45 9.38
CA ALA A 13 -16.58 3.41 8.51
C ALA A 13 -18.10 3.51 8.36
N THR A 14 -18.61 3.01 7.23
CA THR A 14 -20.04 2.88 6.94
C THR A 14 -20.26 1.66 6.04
N GLU A 15 -21.52 1.22 5.97
CA GLU A 15 -21.99 0.16 5.07
C GLU A 15 -22.79 0.72 3.87
N SER A 16 -23.04 2.04 3.84
CA SER A 16 -23.74 2.71 2.74
C SER A 16 -22.76 3.46 1.83
N LEU A 17 -22.83 3.14 0.53
CA LEU A 17 -22.08 3.86 -0.49
C LEU A 17 -22.53 5.32 -0.58
N GLU A 18 -23.83 5.58 -0.47
CA GLU A 18 -24.40 6.94 -0.51
C GLU A 18 -23.88 7.80 0.64
N GLU A 19 -23.86 7.25 1.86
CA GLU A 19 -23.30 7.93 3.03
C GLU A 19 -21.80 8.19 2.86
N ALA A 20 -21.03 7.18 2.44
CA ALA A 20 -19.60 7.33 2.21
C ALA A 20 -19.29 8.45 1.20
N LEU A 21 -20.05 8.52 0.10
CA LEU A 21 -19.91 9.54 -0.93
C LEU A 21 -20.34 10.93 -0.44
N ALA A 22 -21.39 11.02 0.38
CA ALA A 22 -21.83 12.28 0.97
C ALA A 22 -20.75 12.86 1.90
N ILE A 23 -20.18 12.02 2.78
CA ILE A 23 -19.11 12.42 3.69
C ILE A 23 -17.85 12.80 2.92
N ALA A 24 -17.46 12.03 1.89
CA ALA A 24 -16.31 12.33 1.06
C ALA A 24 -16.42 13.72 0.40
N ARG A 25 -17.59 14.03 -0.18
CA ARG A 25 -17.84 15.34 -0.82
C ARG A 25 -17.80 16.49 0.19
N ASP A 26 -18.46 16.35 1.34
CA ASP A 26 -18.45 17.38 2.37
C ASP A 26 -17.03 17.66 2.89
N THR A 27 -16.25 16.60 3.13
CA THR A 27 -14.88 16.71 3.61
C THR A 27 -13.95 17.37 2.58
N MET A 28 -14.14 17.03 1.30
CA MET A 28 -13.43 17.65 0.17
C MET A 28 -13.70 19.16 0.09
N ILE A 29 -14.97 19.58 0.20
CA ILE A 29 -15.36 21.01 0.23
C ILE A 29 -14.67 21.74 1.39
N LYS A 30 -14.59 21.08 2.55
CA LYS A 30 -13.94 21.60 3.76
C LYS A 30 -12.41 21.51 3.74
N LYS A 31 -11.81 20.93 2.68
CA LYS A 31 -10.36 20.71 2.54
C LYS A 31 -9.74 19.99 3.73
N LYS A 32 -10.44 19.01 4.30
CA LYS A 32 -9.93 18.17 5.39
C LYS A 32 -9.55 16.80 4.86
N GLY A 33 -8.47 16.23 5.40
CA GLY A 33 -8.14 14.83 5.16
C GLY A 33 -9.03 13.93 6.00
N LEU A 34 -9.66 12.93 5.40
CA LEU A 34 -10.46 11.92 6.07
C LEU A 34 -10.38 10.61 5.29
N SER A 35 -10.26 9.50 6.01
CA SER A 35 -10.33 8.14 5.47
C SER A 35 -11.66 7.47 5.85
N ILE A 36 -12.33 6.89 4.86
CA ILE A 36 -13.66 6.30 4.99
C ILE A 36 -13.60 4.83 4.58
N GLY A 37 -13.92 3.93 5.51
CA GLY A 37 -13.99 2.50 5.25
C GLY A 37 -15.39 2.10 4.85
N LEU A 38 -15.60 1.78 3.58
CA LEU A 38 -16.88 1.27 3.09
C LEU A 38 -16.89 -0.27 3.16
N LEU A 39 -17.84 -0.84 3.89
CA LEU A 39 -18.07 -2.29 3.89
C LEU A 39 -18.75 -2.70 2.58
N GLY A 40 -18.07 -3.49 1.75
CA GLY A 40 -18.64 -4.09 0.55
C GLY A 40 -17.58 -4.75 -0.33
N ASN A 41 -18.00 -5.18 -1.52
CA ASN A 41 -17.11 -5.82 -2.49
C ASN A 41 -16.65 -4.82 -3.56
N ALA A 42 -15.33 -4.70 -3.77
CA ALA A 42 -14.78 -3.76 -4.74
C ALA A 42 -15.22 -4.07 -6.19
N ALA A 43 -15.47 -5.35 -6.52
CA ALA A 43 -16.00 -5.74 -7.83
C ALA A 43 -17.46 -5.31 -8.06
N ASP A 44 -18.19 -4.92 -7.01
CA ASP A 44 -19.53 -4.31 -7.12
C ASP A 44 -19.42 -2.77 -7.07
N ILE A 45 -18.68 -2.26 -6.07
CA ILE A 45 -18.60 -0.83 -5.76
C ILE A 45 -17.89 -0.05 -6.88
N VAL A 46 -16.73 -0.51 -7.36
CA VAL A 46 -15.93 0.27 -8.33
C VAL A 46 -16.70 0.44 -9.66
N PRO A 47 -17.29 -0.61 -10.26
CA PRO A 47 -18.17 -0.42 -11.41
C PRO A 47 -19.41 0.43 -11.13
N GLN A 48 -19.99 0.34 -9.92
CA GLN A 48 -21.14 1.17 -9.53
C GLN A 48 -20.77 2.65 -9.46
N VAL A 49 -19.62 3.01 -8.87
CA VAL A 49 -19.11 4.39 -8.82
C VAL A 49 -18.93 4.95 -10.23
N ALA A 50 -18.35 4.17 -11.14
CA ALA A 50 -18.21 4.55 -12.54
C ALA A 50 -19.58 4.76 -13.22
N LYS A 51 -20.54 3.84 -12.99
CA LYS A 51 -21.91 3.94 -13.52
C LYS A 51 -22.66 5.16 -12.99
N MET A 52 -22.39 5.57 -11.75
CA MET A 52 -22.97 6.78 -11.14
C MET A 52 -22.36 8.08 -11.68
N GLY A 53 -21.37 8.02 -12.58
CA GLY A 53 -20.71 9.22 -13.11
C GLY A 53 -19.79 9.91 -12.09
N ILE A 54 -19.40 9.21 -11.02
CA ILE A 54 -18.55 9.75 -9.97
C ILE A 54 -17.11 9.47 -10.36
N ILE A 55 -16.29 10.53 -10.42
CA ILE A 55 -14.91 10.47 -10.89
C ILE A 55 -13.99 10.82 -9.72
N PRO A 56 -13.43 9.82 -9.01
CA PRO A 56 -12.38 10.07 -8.05
C PRO A 56 -11.14 10.64 -8.75
N ASP A 57 -10.36 11.47 -8.06
CA ASP A 57 -9.10 11.99 -8.61
C ASP A 57 -8.10 10.85 -8.85
N ILE A 58 -8.05 9.88 -7.93
CA ILE A 58 -7.12 8.75 -7.94
C ILE A 58 -7.86 7.45 -7.66
N VAL A 59 -7.52 6.39 -8.39
CA VAL A 59 -8.05 5.03 -8.19
C VAL A 59 -6.90 4.02 -8.19
N THR A 60 -6.86 3.17 -7.18
CA THR A 60 -5.95 2.02 -7.12
C THR A 60 -6.59 0.86 -6.35
N ASP A 61 -5.92 -0.28 -6.29
CA ASP A 61 -6.38 -1.45 -5.54
C ASP A 61 -5.24 -2.11 -4.75
N GLN A 62 -5.59 -2.64 -3.58
CA GLN A 62 -4.69 -3.40 -2.72
C GLN A 62 -5.39 -4.61 -2.07
N THR A 63 -6.43 -5.17 -2.71
CA THR A 63 -6.90 -6.52 -2.36
C THR A 63 -5.77 -7.54 -2.50
N SER A 64 -5.91 -8.73 -1.91
CA SER A 64 -4.95 -9.82 -2.11
C SER A 64 -5.19 -10.56 -3.43
N ALA A 65 -5.29 -9.84 -4.55
CA ALA A 65 -5.54 -10.40 -5.89
C ALA A 65 -4.47 -11.40 -6.37
N HIS A 66 -3.28 -11.39 -5.76
CA HIS A 66 -2.20 -12.34 -6.04
C HIS A 66 -2.54 -13.78 -5.63
N ASP A 67 -3.56 -13.96 -4.81
CA ASP A 67 -4.08 -15.26 -4.36
C ASP A 67 -5.58 -15.35 -4.68
N GLU A 68 -5.90 -15.98 -5.80
CA GLU A 68 -7.28 -16.17 -6.27
C GLU A 68 -8.14 -17.05 -5.37
N LEU A 69 -7.55 -17.87 -4.48
CA LEU A 69 -8.28 -18.83 -3.66
C LEU A 69 -8.58 -18.27 -2.28
N ASP A 70 -7.59 -17.66 -1.63
CA ASP A 70 -7.74 -17.15 -0.27
C ASP A 70 -7.85 -15.63 -0.18
N GLY A 71 -7.27 -14.91 -1.15
CA GLY A 71 -7.06 -13.47 -1.09
C GLY A 71 -8.17 -12.60 -1.66
N TYR A 72 -8.90 -13.06 -2.68
CA TYR A 72 -9.97 -12.31 -3.32
C TYR A 72 -11.35 -12.94 -3.08
N VAL A 73 -12.31 -12.18 -2.54
CA VAL A 73 -13.67 -12.66 -2.30
C VAL A 73 -14.54 -12.38 -3.53
N PRO A 74 -15.10 -13.41 -4.20
CA PRO A 74 -15.99 -13.20 -5.33
C PRO A 74 -17.24 -12.40 -4.98
N ASN A 75 -17.69 -11.56 -5.89
CA ASN A 75 -18.96 -10.83 -5.78
C ASN A 75 -20.17 -11.70 -6.18
N LYS A 76 -21.39 -11.18 -6.00
CA LYS A 76 -22.68 -11.87 -6.25
C LYS A 76 -23.00 -13.02 -5.29
N MET A 77 -22.32 -13.06 -4.15
CA MET A 77 -22.60 -13.95 -3.03
C MET A 77 -22.25 -13.25 -1.72
N THR A 78 -22.83 -13.71 -0.62
CA THR A 78 -22.46 -13.26 0.72
C THR A 78 -21.07 -13.79 1.10
N TYR A 79 -20.45 -13.15 2.09
CA TYR A 79 -19.15 -13.61 2.60
C TYR A 79 -19.21 -15.06 3.14
N LEU A 80 -20.29 -15.45 3.82
CA LEU A 80 -20.44 -16.81 4.34
C LEU A 80 -20.60 -17.84 3.22
N GLU A 81 -21.32 -17.51 2.15
CA GLU A 81 -21.42 -18.36 0.96
C GLU A 81 -20.07 -18.50 0.26
N ALA A 82 -19.29 -17.41 0.16
CA ALA A 82 -17.95 -17.45 -0.39
C ALA A 82 -17.03 -18.38 0.43
N LEU A 83 -17.07 -18.28 1.77
CA LEU A 83 -16.30 -19.16 2.65
C LEU A 83 -16.71 -20.64 2.52
N ALA A 84 -18.02 -20.91 2.38
CA ALA A 84 -18.52 -22.25 2.15
C ALA A 84 -18.07 -22.80 0.79
N LEU A 85 -18.20 -21.99 -0.28
CA LEU A 85 -17.77 -22.33 -1.63
C LEU A 85 -16.28 -22.61 -1.70
N ARG A 86 -15.45 -21.80 -1.03
CA ARG A 86 -13.99 -22.01 -0.97
C ARG A 86 -13.62 -23.40 -0.46
N LYS A 87 -14.38 -23.93 0.49
CA LYS A 87 -14.15 -25.25 1.08
C LYS A 87 -14.74 -26.39 0.24
N SER A 88 -15.95 -26.19 -0.28
CA SER A 88 -16.69 -27.25 -0.99
C SER A 88 -16.27 -27.43 -2.45
N ASP A 89 -15.92 -26.33 -3.14
CA ASP A 89 -15.49 -26.32 -4.54
C ASP A 89 -14.44 -25.21 -4.80
N PRO A 90 -13.17 -25.43 -4.43
CA PRO A 90 -12.09 -24.46 -4.62
C PRO A 90 -11.89 -24.06 -6.09
N VAL A 91 -12.13 -24.98 -7.02
CA VAL A 91 -11.97 -24.72 -8.47
C VAL A 91 -13.01 -23.71 -8.94
N LYS A 92 -14.26 -23.88 -8.54
CA LYS A 92 -15.32 -22.91 -8.81
C LYS A 92 -15.06 -21.58 -8.11
N TYR A 93 -14.56 -21.60 -6.87
CA TYR A 93 -14.20 -20.37 -6.15
C TYR A 93 -13.19 -19.55 -6.95
N VAL A 94 -12.08 -20.17 -7.38
CA VAL A 94 -11.04 -19.51 -8.19
C VAL A 94 -11.61 -18.93 -9.49
N LYS A 95 -12.48 -19.68 -10.18
CA LYS A 95 -13.14 -19.20 -11.40
C LYS A 95 -13.99 -17.95 -11.13
N GLU A 96 -14.74 -17.94 -10.03
CA GLU A 96 -15.53 -16.78 -9.61
C GLU A 96 -14.64 -15.59 -9.18
N SER A 97 -13.51 -15.84 -8.52
CA SER A 97 -12.51 -14.81 -8.21
C SER A 97 -11.97 -14.14 -9.46
N PHE A 98 -11.60 -14.91 -10.49
CA PHE A 98 -11.16 -14.38 -11.79
C PHE A 98 -12.23 -13.52 -12.45
N ARG A 99 -13.49 -13.96 -12.44
CA ARG A 99 -14.62 -13.18 -12.97
C ARG A 99 -14.77 -11.86 -12.22
N SER A 100 -14.76 -11.88 -10.89
CA SER A 100 -14.91 -10.67 -10.07
C SER A 100 -13.72 -9.71 -10.23
N MET A 101 -12.50 -10.21 -10.33
CA MET A 101 -11.32 -9.38 -10.62
C MET A 101 -11.41 -8.72 -12.00
N ALA A 102 -11.94 -9.42 -13.02
CA ALA A 102 -12.20 -8.83 -14.33
C ALA A 102 -13.24 -7.70 -14.27
N GLU A 103 -14.36 -7.90 -13.56
CA GLU A 103 -15.39 -6.88 -13.35
C GLU A 103 -14.80 -5.65 -12.62
N HIS A 104 -13.99 -5.87 -11.59
CA HIS A 104 -13.28 -4.81 -10.85
C HIS A 104 -12.36 -4.00 -11.78
N VAL A 105 -11.50 -4.67 -12.55
CA VAL A 105 -10.57 -3.99 -13.47
C VAL A 105 -11.31 -3.22 -14.57
N ASN A 106 -12.40 -3.75 -15.12
CA ASN A 106 -13.23 -3.02 -16.07
C ASN A 106 -13.81 -1.74 -15.44
N GLY A 107 -14.19 -1.77 -14.16
CA GLY A 107 -14.58 -0.58 -13.41
C GLY A 107 -13.45 0.46 -13.31
N ILE A 108 -12.24 0.04 -12.95
CA ILE A 108 -11.05 0.91 -12.90
C ILE A 108 -10.75 1.52 -14.28
N LEU A 109 -10.78 0.70 -15.34
CA LEU A 109 -10.57 1.16 -16.71
C LEU A 109 -11.60 2.19 -17.14
N LYS A 110 -12.86 2.03 -16.72
CA LYS A 110 -13.91 3.02 -17.01
C LYS A 110 -13.67 4.33 -16.27
N LEU A 111 -13.27 4.29 -15.00
CA LEU A 111 -12.89 5.49 -14.24
C LEU A 111 -11.68 6.21 -14.86
N LYS A 112 -10.69 5.45 -15.35
CA LYS A 112 -9.57 6.01 -16.12
C LYS A 112 -10.05 6.74 -17.37
N GLU A 113 -10.94 6.12 -18.16
CA GLU A 113 -11.53 6.75 -19.36
C GLU A 113 -12.27 8.06 -19.02
N MET A 114 -12.90 8.12 -17.83
CA MET A 114 -13.60 9.30 -17.33
C MET A 114 -12.66 10.37 -16.77
N GLY A 115 -11.37 10.08 -16.58
CA GLY A 115 -10.35 11.05 -16.18
C GLY A 115 -9.66 10.79 -14.85
N SER A 116 -10.00 9.71 -14.13
CA SER A 116 -9.29 9.33 -12.91
C SER A 116 -7.83 8.94 -13.20
N ILE A 117 -6.91 9.31 -12.31
CA ILE A 117 -5.55 8.79 -12.32
C ILE A 117 -5.58 7.37 -11.76
N CYS A 118 -5.35 6.37 -12.60
CA CYS A 118 -5.37 4.96 -12.20
C CYS A 118 -3.97 4.36 -12.19
N PHE A 119 -3.66 3.54 -11.19
CA PHE A 119 -2.43 2.75 -11.14
C PHE A 119 -2.62 1.46 -10.34
N ASP A 120 -1.82 0.45 -10.65
CA ASP A 120 -1.75 -0.83 -9.93
C ASP A 120 -0.77 -0.74 -8.77
N TYR A 121 -1.18 -1.23 -7.60
CA TYR A 121 -0.39 -1.16 -6.37
C TYR A 121 0.22 -2.51 -5.96
N GLY A 122 0.64 -3.30 -6.95
CA GLY A 122 1.54 -4.42 -6.74
C GLY A 122 0.91 -5.68 -6.17
N ASN A 123 -0.39 -5.87 -6.40
CA ASN A 123 -1.12 -7.08 -6.02
C ASN A 123 -1.47 -8.01 -7.20
N ASN A 124 -0.97 -7.70 -8.41
CA ASN A 124 -1.18 -8.47 -9.64
C ASN A 124 -2.64 -8.51 -10.15
N LEU A 125 -3.52 -7.58 -9.73
CA LEU A 125 -4.91 -7.53 -10.18
C LEU A 125 -5.03 -7.45 -11.71
N ARG A 126 -4.20 -6.63 -12.37
CA ARG A 126 -4.14 -6.53 -13.84
C ARG A 126 -3.80 -7.86 -14.51
N GLY A 127 -2.84 -8.58 -13.95
CA GLY A 127 -2.43 -9.90 -14.43
C GLY A 127 -3.56 -10.91 -14.34
N GLN A 128 -4.29 -10.93 -13.23
CA GLN A 128 -5.44 -11.82 -13.06
C GLN A 128 -6.60 -11.46 -13.99
N ALA A 129 -6.92 -10.17 -14.16
CA ALA A 129 -7.94 -9.72 -15.10
C ALA A 129 -7.58 -10.04 -16.56
N LYS A 130 -6.30 -9.95 -16.94
CA LYS A 130 -5.83 -10.38 -18.26
C LYS A 130 -6.06 -11.86 -18.50
N LYS A 131 -5.74 -12.72 -17.51
CA LYS A 131 -6.05 -14.17 -17.58
C LYS A 131 -7.55 -14.43 -17.71
N ALA A 132 -8.38 -13.60 -17.07
CA ALA A 132 -9.83 -13.67 -17.16
C ALA A 132 -10.43 -13.07 -18.45
N GLY A 133 -9.61 -12.56 -19.37
CA GLY A 133 -10.02 -12.12 -20.71
C GLY A 133 -10.10 -10.59 -20.91
N VAL A 134 -9.73 -9.78 -19.91
CA VAL A 134 -9.67 -8.32 -20.07
C VAL A 134 -8.43 -7.94 -20.88
N LYS A 135 -8.61 -7.72 -22.18
CA LYS A 135 -7.51 -7.50 -23.14
C LYS A 135 -6.64 -6.30 -22.80
N ASN A 136 -7.25 -5.25 -22.27
CA ASN A 136 -6.61 -3.97 -21.99
C ASN A 136 -6.40 -3.74 -20.48
N ALA A 137 -6.26 -4.83 -19.70
CA ALA A 137 -6.04 -4.77 -18.26
C ALA A 137 -4.78 -3.98 -17.85
N PHE A 138 -3.79 -3.86 -18.75
CA PHE A 138 -2.54 -3.14 -18.52
C PHE A 138 -2.56 -1.68 -19.00
N ASP A 139 -3.72 -1.14 -19.39
CA ASP A 139 -3.87 0.26 -19.82
C ASP A 139 -3.66 1.28 -18.69
N TYR A 140 -3.45 0.83 -17.45
CA TYR A 140 -2.97 1.65 -16.35
C TYR A 140 -1.67 1.06 -15.77
N PRO A 141 -0.67 1.89 -15.44
CA PRO A 141 0.67 1.43 -15.10
C PRO A 141 0.75 0.89 -13.67
N GLY A 142 1.80 0.12 -13.37
CA GLY A 142 2.20 -0.14 -11.99
C GLY A 142 2.73 1.13 -11.31
N PHE A 143 2.59 1.19 -9.99
CA PHE A 143 3.03 2.35 -9.22
C PHE A 143 4.55 2.58 -9.26
N VAL A 144 5.34 1.53 -9.47
CA VAL A 144 6.80 1.66 -9.52
C VAL A 144 7.28 2.38 -10.77
N PRO A 145 6.97 1.94 -12.00
CA PRO A 145 7.33 2.70 -13.20
C PRO A 145 6.71 4.10 -13.20
N ALA A 146 5.52 4.28 -12.64
CA ALA A 146 4.82 5.57 -12.65
C ALA A 146 5.37 6.59 -11.63
N TYR A 147 5.75 6.16 -10.43
CA TYR A 147 6.02 7.09 -9.32
C TYR A 147 7.28 6.77 -8.50
N ILE A 148 7.60 5.48 -8.27
CA ILE A 148 8.62 5.09 -7.27
C ILE A 148 10.02 4.90 -7.87
N ARG A 149 10.14 4.52 -9.15
CA ARG A 149 11.44 4.22 -9.78
C ARG A 149 12.50 5.31 -9.60
N PRO A 150 12.20 6.62 -9.66
CA PRO A 150 13.19 7.66 -9.37
C PRO A 150 13.80 7.53 -7.96
N LEU A 151 13.02 7.17 -6.95
CA LEU A 151 13.51 6.93 -5.59
C LEU A 151 14.46 5.72 -5.55
N PHE A 152 14.12 4.64 -6.27
CA PHE A 152 15.00 3.47 -6.37
C PHE A 152 16.35 3.82 -7.04
N CYS A 153 16.36 4.73 -8.02
CA CYS A 153 17.60 5.21 -8.63
C CYS A 153 18.52 5.95 -7.64
N GLU A 154 17.97 6.53 -6.56
CA GLU A 154 18.74 7.13 -5.45
C GLU A 154 19.10 6.10 -4.34
N GLY A 155 18.76 4.83 -4.54
CA GLY A 155 18.89 3.78 -3.53
C GLY A 155 17.92 3.95 -2.35
N LYS A 156 16.87 4.77 -2.50
CA LYS A 156 15.81 4.88 -1.49
C LYS A 156 14.90 3.66 -1.57
N GLY A 157 14.32 3.30 -0.44
CA GLY A 157 13.41 2.17 -0.31
C GLY A 157 12.92 2.05 1.13
N PRO A 158 12.10 1.04 1.45
CA PRO A 158 11.41 0.92 2.73
C PRO A 158 12.31 0.44 3.88
N PHE A 159 13.41 1.16 4.09
CA PHE A 159 14.34 1.02 5.19
C PHE A 159 13.61 1.24 6.53
N ARG A 160 13.85 0.35 7.49
CA ARG A 160 13.15 0.34 8.77
C ARG A 160 14.05 -0.15 9.89
N TRP A 161 13.67 0.18 11.11
CA TRP A 161 14.33 -0.35 12.29
C TRP A 161 13.34 -0.62 13.43
N VAL A 162 13.77 -1.46 14.37
CA VAL A 162 12.97 -1.99 15.48
C VAL A 162 13.77 -1.90 16.76
N ALA A 163 13.18 -1.32 17.80
CA ALA A 163 13.78 -1.25 19.14
C ALA A 163 13.54 -2.56 19.90
N LEU A 164 14.59 -3.34 20.18
CA LEU A 164 14.46 -4.62 20.89
C LEU A 164 14.13 -4.46 22.38
N SER A 165 14.32 -3.26 22.94
CA SER A 165 13.91 -2.91 24.29
C SER A 165 12.40 -3.01 24.49
N GLY A 166 11.62 -2.82 23.43
CA GLY A 166 10.18 -2.61 23.53
C GLY A 166 9.79 -1.19 23.99
N ASP A 167 10.76 -0.30 24.24
CA ASP A 167 10.53 1.06 24.72
C ASP A 167 10.31 2.03 23.54
N PRO A 168 9.15 2.72 23.46
CA PRO A 168 8.90 3.74 22.44
C PRO A 168 9.90 4.90 22.45
N GLU A 169 10.48 5.23 23.60
CA GLU A 169 11.44 6.33 23.72
C GLU A 169 12.70 6.09 22.89
N ASP A 170 13.11 4.83 22.70
CA ASP A 170 14.22 4.51 21.80
C ASP A 170 13.88 4.93 20.37
N ILE A 171 12.66 4.68 19.88
CA ILE A 171 12.26 5.16 18.54
C ILE A 171 12.22 6.68 18.49
N TYR A 172 11.73 7.38 19.51
CA TYR A 172 11.71 8.84 19.50
C TYR A 172 13.12 9.45 19.50
N LYS A 173 14.08 8.87 20.22
CA LYS A 173 15.48 9.27 20.13
C LYS A 173 16.05 9.04 18.73
N THR A 174 15.72 7.91 18.10
CA THR A 174 16.14 7.67 16.71
C THR A 174 15.49 8.63 15.71
N ASP A 175 14.23 9.03 15.93
CA ASP A 175 13.54 10.04 15.11
C ASP A 175 14.27 11.39 15.18
N GLU A 176 14.68 11.84 16.37
CA GLU A 176 15.49 13.06 16.51
C GLU A 176 16.87 12.91 15.88
N LYS A 177 17.52 11.74 16.00
CA LYS A 177 18.79 11.48 15.32
C LYS A 177 18.68 11.58 13.80
N VAL A 178 17.57 11.13 13.20
CA VAL A 178 17.32 11.30 11.77
C VAL A 178 17.30 12.79 11.41
N LYS A 179 16.61 13.63 12.20
CA LYS A 179 16.54 15.07 11.96
C LYS A 179 17.90 15.75 12.07
N GLU A 180 18.71 15.36 13.04
CA GLU A 180 20.08 15.88 13.22
C GLU A 180 21.00 15.52 12.05
N LEU A 181 20.91 14.29 11.54
CA LEU A 181 21.82 13.82 10.48
C LEU A 181 21.45 14.33 9.08
N PHE A 182 20.19 14.69 8.87
CA PHE A 182 19.62 15.08 7.58
C PHE A 182 18.74 16.34 7.67
N PRO A 183 19.27 17.47 8.21
CA PRO A 183 18.48 18.67 8.50
C PRO A 183 17.94 19.38 7.24
N ASP A 184 18.55 19.16 6.08
CA ASP A 184 18.16 19.80 4.82
C ASP A 184 17.09 19.00 4.05
N ASP A 185 16.81 17.76 4.45
CA ASP A 185 15.81 16.89 3.79
C ASP A 185 14.40 17.19 4.33
N LYS A 186 13.83 18.31 3.89
CA LYS A 186 12.50 18.77 4.34
C LYS A 186 11.39 17.70 4.20
N PRO A 187 11.30 16.94 3.09
CA PRO A 187 10.35 15.83 3.01
C PRO A 187 10.55 14.77 4.09
N LEU A 188 11.80 14.38 4.37
CA LEU A 188 12.14 13.41 5.42
C LEU A 188 11.78 13.92 6.82
N LEU A 189 12.07 15.19 7.12
CA LEU A 189 11.71 15.81 8.41
C LEU A 189 10.19 15.78 8.62
N ARG A 190 9.44 16.23 7.61
CA ARG A 190 7.96 16.19 7.64
C ARG A 190 7.45 14.76 7.78
N TRP A 191 8.08 13.78 7.14
CA TRP A 191 7.72 12.37 7.27
C TRP A 191 7.87 11.88 8.71
N ILE A 192 9.00 12.14 9.36
CA ILE A 192 9.26 11.73 10.73
C ILE A 192 8.25 12.36 11.70
N GLU A 193 7.94 13.65 11.53
CA GLU A 193 6.93 14.34 12.35
C GLU A 193 5.55 13.71 12.21
N LEU A 194 5.10 13.47 10.98
CA LEU A 194 3.83 12.81 10.72
C LEU A 194 3.81 11.37 11.23
N ALA A 195 4.92 10.64 11.09
CA ALA A 195 5.02 9.27 11.56
C ALA A 195 4.95 9.20 13.09
N LYS A 196 5.48 10.19 13.81
CA LYS A 196 5.33 10.31 15.27
C LYS A 196 3.90 10.65 15.68
N GLU A 197 3.23 11.54 14.95
CA GLU A 197 1.87 11.98 15.28
C GLU A 197 0.79 10.93 14.92
N LYS A 198 0.94 10.28 13.75
CA LYS A 198 -0.13 9.49 13.13
C LYS A 198 0.03 7.98 13.28
N VAL A 199 1.25 7.46 13.45
CA VAL A 199 1.48 6.01 13.46
C VAL A 199 1.50 5.48 14.88
N GLN A 200 0.56 4.58 15.19
CA GLN A 200 0.60 3.80 16.43
C GLN A 200 1.55 2.61 16.29
N PHE A 201 2.39 2.40 17.29
CA PHE A 201 3.25 1.21 17.34
C PHE A 201 2.43 -0.07 17.49
N GLN A 202 2.93 -1.16 16.89
CA GLN A 202 2.31 -2.48 16.94
C GLN A 202 3.40 -3.51 17.28
N GLY A 203 3.31 -4.16 18.43
CA GLY A 203 4.40 -5.00 18.94
C GLY A 203 5.60 -4.16 19.37
N LEU A 204 6.81 -4.56 18.96
CA LEU A 204 8.01 -3.77 19.24
C LEU A 204 7.94 -2.41 18.52
N PRO A 205 8.22 -1.28 19.21
CA PRO A 205 8.32 0.03 18.59
C PRO A 205 9.26 -0.02 17.40
N SER A 206 8.77 0.45 16.25
CA SER A 206 9.44 0.34 14.97
C SER A 206 9.17 1.58 14.14
N ARG A 207 10.13 1.97 13.30
CA ARG A 207 9.98 3.10 12.39
C ARG A 207 10.36 2.69 10.97
N ILE A 208 9.54 3.12 10.02
CA ILE A 208 9.81 3.06 8.59
C ILE A 208 10.24 4.45 8.13
N CYS A 209 11.33 4.54 7.37
CA CYS A 209 11.86 5.81 6.87
C CYS A 209 12.68 5.55 5.60
N TRP A 210 12.27 6.16 4.49
CA TRP A 210 12.93 5.89 3.21
C TRP A 210 14.27 6.61 3.11
N LEU A 211 15.36 5.89 3.36
CA LEU A 211 16.73 6.40 3.27
C LEU A 211 17.43 5.86 2.01
N GLY A 212 18.18 6.73 1.34
CA GLY A 212 18.99 6.43 0.15
C GLY A 212 20.31 5.73 0.45
N TYR A 213 21.10 5.45 -0.59
CA TYR A 213 22.32 4.63 -0.49
C TYR A 213 23.27 5.04 0.65
N THR A 214 23.73 6.30 0.68
CA THR A 214 24.66 6.79 1.71
C THR A 214 23.97 7.07 3.05
N GLN A 215 22.70 7.47 3.02
CA GLN A 215 21.93 7.80 4.22
C GLN A 215 21.74 6.57 5.12
N ARG A 216 21.50 5.39 4.54
CA ARG A 216 21.33 4.13 5.29
C ARG A 216 22.55 3.79 6.15
N ALA A 217 23.75 3.82 5.56
CA ALA A 217 24.98 3.51 6.28
C ALA A 217 25.30 4.57 7.36
N LYS A 218 25.14 5.86 7.02
CA LYS A 218 25.34 6.97 7.98
C LYS A 218 24.44 6.82 9.21
N PHE A 219 23.15 6.53 8.99
CA PHE A 219 22.21 6.35 10.09
C PHE A 219 22.46 5.06 10.87
N GLY A 220 22.79 3.94 10.20
CA GLY A 220 23.12 2.68 10.87
C GLY A 220 24.32 2.79 11.82
N ILE A 221 25.38 3.52 11.44
CA ILE A 221 26.52 3.80 12.31
C ILE A 221 26.10 4.63 13.52
N ALA A 222 25.30 5.69 13.31
CA ALA A 222 24.81 6.53 14.39
C ALA A 222 23.95 5.75 15.39
N LEU A 223 23.04 4.90 14.91
CA LEU A 223 22.25 4.00 15.75
C LEU A 223 23.14 3.10 16.61
N ASN A 224 24.15 2.48 16.01
CA ASN A 224 25.07 1.60 16.75
C ASN A 224 25.87 2.37 17.81
N GLN A 225 26.26 3.62 17.54
CA GLN A 225 26.89 4.49 18.54
C GLN A 225 25.94 4.85 19.68
N MET A 226 24.69 5.19 19.40
CA MET A 226 23.69 5.47 20.44
C MET A 226 23.43 4.25 21.33
N VAL A 227 23.49 3.03 20.79
CA VAL A 227 23.46 1.80 21.60
C VAL A 227 24.72 1.68 22.47
N ALA A 228 25.90 1.88 21.88
CA ALA A 228 27.17 1.75 22.59
C ALA A 228 27.35 2.76 23.73
N THR A 229 26.79 3.97 23.60
CA THR A 229 26.82 5.01 24.65
C THR A 229 25.71 4.85 25.68
N GLY A 230 24.75 3.94 25.48
CA GLY A 230 23.58 3.76 26.34
C GLY A 230 22.50 4.85 26.15
N GLU A 231 22.59 5.67 25.11
CA GLU A 231 21.51 6.59 24.74
C GLU A 231 20.25 5.82 24.32
N LEU A 232 20.44 4.69 23.62
CA LEU A 232 19.39 3.69 23.37
C LEU A 232 19.50 2.56 24.40
N SER A 233 18.35 2.13 24.91
CA SER A 233 18.30 1.20 26.06
C SER A 233 18.62 -0.26 25.71
N ALA A 234 18.53 -0.63 24.43
CA ALA A 234 18.85 -1.95 23.92
C ALA A 234 19.28 -1.89 22.44
N PRO A 235 19.80 -3.00 21.87
CA PRO A 235 20.13 -3.06 20.45
C PRO A 235 18.93 -2.79 19.52
N ILE A 236 19.23 -2.24 18.34
CA ILE A 236 18.26 -1.95 17.28
C ILE A 236 18.45 -2.94 16.14
N VAL A 237 17.36 -3.58 15.70
CA VAL A 237 17.37 -4.34 14.45
C VAL A 237 17.13 -3.38 13.30
N ILE A 238 17.99 -3.44 12.28
CA ILE A 238 17.84 -2.68 11.03
C ILE A 238 17.45 -3.66 9.92
N GLY A 239 16.47 -3.27 9.12
CA GLY A 239 16.01 -4.09 8.01
C GLY A 239 15.24 -3.29 6.98
N ARG A 240 14.45 -3.99 6.16
CA ARG A 240 13.63 -3.43 5.09
C ARG A 240 12.62 -4.46 4.60
N ASP A 241 11.76 -4.03 3.69
CA ASP A 241 11.01 -4.96 2.84
C ASP A 241 11.94 -5.65 1.81
N HIS A 242 11.46 -6.72 1.20
CA HIS A 242 12.06 -7.31 0.00
C HIS A 242 11.83 -6.44 -1.24
N LEU A 243 10.78 -5.61 -1.23
CA LEU A 243 10.64 -4.49 -2.18
C LEU A 243 11.70 -3.43 -1.84
N ASP A 244 12.77 -3.38 -2.63
CA ASP A 244 13.83 -2.37 -2.50
C ASP A 244 14.57 -2.22 -3.83
N CYS A 245 15.38 -1.17 -3.96
CA CYS A 245 16.01 -0.73 -5.21
C CYS A 245 16.86 -1.77 -5.96
N GLY A 246 17.25 -2.88 -5.31
CA GLY A 246 18.09 -3.91 -5.91
C GLY A 246 17.94 -5.29 -5.28
N SER A 247 16.74 -5.66 -4.82
CA SER A 247 16.52 -6.95 -4.14
C SER A 247 15.34 -7.77 -4.64
N VAL A 248 14.79 -7.44 -5.81
CA VAL A 248 13.61 -8.11 -6.35
C VAL A 248 13.57 -8.02 -7.87
N ALA A 249 13.16 -9.11 -8.50
CA ALA A 249 12.73 -9.16 -9.89
C ALA A 249 11.22 -9.46 -9.92
N SER A 250 10.41 -8.52 -10.42
CA SER A 250 8.96 -8.65 -10.51
C SER A 250 8.41 -7.84 -11.70
N PRO A 251 8.26 -8.47 -12.88
CA PRO A 251 7.88 -7.80 -14.13
C PRO A 251 6.51 -7.10 -14.13
N TYR A 252 5.65 -7.42 -13.16
CA TYR A 252 4.33 -6.79 -12.99
C TYR A 252 4.27 -5.82 -11.81
N ARG A 253 5.43 -5.50 -11.21
CA ARG A 253 5.54 -4.63 -10.03
C ARG A 253 6.85 -3.82 -10.06
N GLU A 254 7.88 -4.21 -9.33
CA GLU A 254 9.09 -3.39 -9.15
C GLU A 254 9.92 -3.20 -10.43
N THR A 255 10.04 -4.26 -11.23
CA THR A 255 10.82 -4.25 -12.48
C THR A 255 9.93 -4.14 -13.72
N GLU A 256 8.69 -3.67 -13.58
CA GLU A 256 7.78 -3.46 -14.72
C GLU A 256 8.30 -2.35 -15.65
N ALA A 257 8.46 -2.63 -16.94
CA ALA A 257 8.90 -1.69 -17.96
C ALA A 257 10.27 -1.07 -17.62
N MET A 258 11.28 -1.91 -17.38
CA MET A 258 12.67 -1.45 -17.31
C MET A 258 13.07 -0.88 -18.68
N LYS A 259 13.89 0.19 -18.67
CA LYS A 259 14.23 0.94 -19.89
C LYS A 259 14.93 0.11 -20.96
N ASP A 260 15.64 -0.93 -20.53
CA ASP A 260 16.39 -1.87 -21.37
C ASP A 260 15.65 -3.20 -21.60
N GLY A 261 14.41 -3.32 -21.12
CA GLY A 261 13.62 -4.55 -21.23
C GLY A 261 14.08 -5.69 -20.32
N SER A 262 14.88 -5.40 -19.28
CA SER A 262 15.43 -6.39 -18.34
C SER A 262 14.44 -6.86 -17.26
N ASP A 263 13.14 -6.62 -17.43
CA ASP A 263 12.09 -6.81 -16.42
C ASP A 263 12.16 -8.15 -15.67
N ALA A 264 12.50 -9.24 -16.36
CA ALA A 264 12.48 -10.61 -15.85
C ALA A 264 13.86 -11.18 -15.43
N VAL A 265 14.92 -10.37 -15.43
CA VAL A 265 16.26 -10.81 -14.99
C VAL A 265 16.29 -10.89 -13.45
N ALA A 266 16.66 -12.06 -12.90
CA ALA A 266 16.66 -12.37 -11.46
C ALA A 266 18.05 -12.75 -10.94
#